data_AF-A0A1F9I1W1-F1
#
_entry.id   AF-A0A1F9I1W1-F1
#
_cell.length_a   1.000
_cell.length_b   1.000
_cell.length_c   1.000
_cell.angle_alpha   90.00
_cell.angle_beta   90.00
_cell.angle_gamma   90.00
#
_symmetry.space_group_name_H-M   'P 1'
#
loop_
_entity.id
_entity.type
_entity.pdbx_description
1 polymer ?
#
loop_
_entity_poly.entity_id
_entity_poly.type
_entity_poly.pdbx_seq_one_letter_code
_entity_poly.pdbx_strand_id
1 'polypeptide(L)'
;MVDPHNGKNGEAKMMLGFIVRRCAAELGHTPTPEEFAAWANRQRQNGRSYCLFGKEISPSIAKVMYSQPGRMVTVSPEGLARIWSSNR
;
A
#
# COMPACT_ATOMS: atom_id res chain seq x y z
N MET A 1 11.77 24.25 21.86
CA MET A 1 11.14 24.40 20.53
C MET A 1 11.52 23.13 19.80
N VAL A 2 10.58 22.20 19.61
CA VAL A 2 10.90 20.89 19.05
C VAL A 2 11.07 21.02 17.55
N ASP A 3 12.30 20.89 17.07
CA ASP A 3 12.59 20.69 15.66
C ASP A 3 11.97 19.36 15.20
N PRO A 4 10.98 19.32 14.29
CA PRO A 4 10.56 18.06 13.70
C PRO A 4 11.50 17.70 12.54
N HIS A 5 12.80 17.64 12.80
CA HIS A 5 13.75 16.96 11.92
C HIS A 5 13.51 15.45 12.03
N ASN A 6 12.60 14.91 11.21
CA ASN A 6 12.81 13.56 10.65
C ASN A 6 12.01 13.36 9.35
N GLY A 7 12.29 14.21 8.36
CA GLY A 7 11.96 13.97 6.94
C GLY A 7 12.71 12.79 6.33
N LYS A 8 12.85 11.68 7.04
CA LYS A 8 13.21 10.37 6.45
C LYS A 8 11.90 9.68 6.06
N ASN A 9 11.11 10.30 5.18
CA ASN A 9 9.87 9.72 4.66
C ASN A 9 10.18 8.68 3.57
N GLY A 10 11.17 7.82 3.83
CA GLY A 10 11.66 6.81 2.91
C GLY A 10 10.85 5.54 3.10
N GLU A 11 10.10 5.16 2.07
CA GLU A 11 9.79 3.75 1.76
C GLU A 11 9.33 2.91 2.96
N ALA A 12 8.10 3.12 3.44
CA ALA A 12 7.57 2.28 4.51
C ALA A 12 7.35 0.85 3.98
N LYS A 13 8.19 -0.10 4.38
CA LYS A 13 7.96 -1.52 4.11
C LYS A 13 6.87 -2.02 5.05
N MET A 14 5.77 -2.49 4.49
CA MET A 14 4.66 -3.11 5.22
C MET A 14 4.45 -4.54 4.74
N MET A 15 3.98 -5.39 5.64
CA MET A 15 3.60 -6.76 5.30
C MET A 15 2.25 -6.75 4.59
N LEU A 16 2.11 -7.50 3.49
CA LEU A 16 0.86 -7.58 2.75
C LEU A 16 -0.32 -8.03 3.62
N GLY A 17 -0.12 -9.02 4.48
CA GLY A 17 -1.14 -9.46 5.42
C GLY A 17 -1.63 -8.35 6.35
N PHE A 18 -0.78 -7.39 6.71
CA PHE A 18 -1.17 -6.24 7.52
C PHE A 18 -2.05 -5.26 6.74
N ILE A 19 -1.68 -5.00 5.49
CA ILE A 19 -2.44 -4.11 4.59
C ILE A 19 -3.82 -4.70 4.30
N VAL A 20 -3.89 -6.01 4.01
CA VAL A 20 -5.15 -6.74 3.79
C VAL A 20 -6.04 -6.67 5.03
N ARG A 21 -5.48 -6.87 6.22
CA ARG A 21 -6.23 -6.75 7.49
C ARG A 21 -6.75 -5.34 7.73
N ARG A 22 -5.97 -4.31 7.41
CA ARG A 22 -6.40 -2.91 7.51
C ARG A 22 -7.54 -2.62 6.55
N CYS A 23 -7.45 -3.09 5.30
CA CYS A 23 -8.52 -2.97 4.32
C CYS A 23 -9.79 -3.68 4.81
N ALA A 24 -9.66 -4.90 5.36
CA ALA A 24 -10.78 -5.65 5.93
C ALA A 24 -11.45 -4.90 7.09
N ALA A 25 -10.66 -4.29 7.97
CA ALA A 25 -11.16 -3.50 9.09
C ALA A 25 -11.89 -2.23 8.63
N GLU A 26 -11.42 -1.58 7.55
CA GLU A 26 -12.04 -0.38 6.99
C GLU A 26 -13.33 -0.69 6.23
N LEU A 27 -13.38 -1.83 5.52
CA LEU A 27 -14.58 -2.28 4.81
C LEU A 27 -15.61 -2.96 5.74
N GLY A 28 -15.16 -3.52 6.86
CA GLY A 28 -16.00 -4.29 7.79
C GLY A 28 -16.20 -5.76 7.42
N HIS A 29 -15.58 -6.23 6.33
CA HIS A 29 -15.62 -7.61 5.85
C HIS A 29 -14.30 -7.99 5.17
N THR A 30 -14.12 -9.28 4.87
CA THR A 30 -12.96 -9.77 4.12
C THR A 30 -12.99 -9.20 2.69
N PRO A 31 -12.04 -8.35 2.26
CA PRO A 31 -12.12 -7.68 0.98
C PRO A 31 -11.97 -8.68 -0.17
N THR A 32 -12.68 -8.43 -1.25
CA THR A 32 -12.37 -9.11 -2.53
C THR A 32 -11.11 -8.51 -3.14
N PRO A 33 -10.45 -9.20 -4.11
CA PRO A 33 -9.31 -8.63 -4.84
C PRO A 33 -9.64 -7.30 -5.55
N GLU A 34 -10.88 -7.14 -6.01
CA GLU A 34 -11.37 -5.92 -6.65
C GLU A 34 -11.50 -4.78 -5.64
N GLU A 35 -12.12 -5.03 -4.49
CA GLU A 35 -12.25 -4.03 -3.43
C GLU A 35 -10.89 -3.65 -2.84
N PHE A 36 -10.00 -4.61 -2.64
CA PHE A 36 -8.64 -4.34 -2.18
C PHE A 36 -7.88 -3.45 -3.18
N ALA A 37 -7.99 -3.73 -4.48
CA ALA A 37 -7.39 -2.91 -5.51
C ALA A 37 -7.96 -1.48 -5.49
N ALA A 38 -9.29 -1.33 -5.47
CA ALA A 38 -9.93 -0.02 -5.41
C ALA A 38 -9.54 0.76 -4.14
N TRP A 39 -9.49 0.08 -2.99
CA TRP A 39 -9.08 0.66 -1.70
C TRP A 39 -7.62 1.11 -1.71
N ALA A 40 -6.72 0.27 -2.22
CA ALA A 40 -5.30 0.60 -2.33
C ALA A 40 -5.05 1.76 -3.32
N ASN A 41 -5.85 1.86 -4.37
CA ASN A 41 -5.73 2.92 -5.38
C ASN A 41 -6.33 4.27 -4.93
N ARG A 42 -7.20 4.28 -3.91
CA ARG A 42 -7.92 5.48 -3.42
C ARG A 42 -7.51 5.90 -2.01
N GLN A 43 -6.24 5.76 -1.64
CA GLN A 43 -5.77 6.25 -0.35
C GLN A 43 -5.77 7.77 -0.30
N ARG A 44 -6.13 8.35 0.85
CA ARG A 44 -6.21 9.81 1.03
C ARG A 44 -5.23 10.28 2.11
N GLN A 45 -4.32 11.16 1.74
CA GLN A 45 -3.37 11.82 2.66
C GLN A 45 -3.37 13.31 2.37
N ASN A 46 -3.53 14.12 3.42
CA ASN A 46 -3.50 15.58 3.31
C ASN A 46 -4.42 16.15 2.21
N GLY A 47 -5.60 15.55 2.03
CA GLY A 47 -6.57 15.95 1.00
C GLY A 47 -6.28 15.49 -0.43
N ARG A 48 -5.16 14.80 -0.70
CA ARG A 48 -4.83 14.23 -2.02
C ARG A 48 -5.06 12.73 -2.05
N SER A 49 -5.63 12.24 -3.15
CA SER A 49 -5.76 10.81 -3.44
C SER A 49 -4.47 10.27 -4.06
N TYR A 50 -3.98 9.14 -3.57
CA TYR A 50 -2.79 8.47 -4.06
C TYR A 50 -2.97 6.95 -4.04
N CYS A 51 -2.14 6.26 -4.82
CA CYS A 51 -2.07 4.80 -4.78
C CYS A 51 -1.11 4.35 -3.68
N LEU A 52 -1.55 3.46 -2.80
CA LEU A 52 -0.77 2.91 -1.68
C LEU A 52 0.55 2.30 -2.13
N PHE A 53 0.52 1.57 -3.25
CA PHE A 53 1.68 0.93 -3.88
C PHE A 53 2.39 1.84 -4.88
N GLY A 54 2.07 3.13 -4.90
CA GLY A 54 2.60 4.15 -5.81
C GLY A 54 2.29 3.95 -7.29
N LYS A 55 1.48 2.93 -7.62
CA LYS A 55 0.86 2.72 -8.93
C LYS A 55 -0.50 2.08 -8.73
N GLU A 56 -1.35 2.24 -9.74
CA GLU A 56 -2.62 1.53 -9.76
C GLU A 56 -2.36 0.02 -9.78
N ILE A 57 -2.99 -0.71 -8.86
CA ILE A 57 -2.97 -2.16 -8.87
C ILE A 57 -4.27 -2.69 -9.45
N SER A 58 -4.15 -3.73 -10.28
CA SER A 58 -5.29 -4.47 -10.81
C SER A 58 -5.72 -5.57 -9.83
N PRO A 59 -6.98 -6.04 -9.89
CA PRO A 59 -7.47 -7.14 -9.06
C PRO A 59 -6.65 -8.43 -9.21
N SER A 60 -6.04 -8.68 -10.37
CA SER A 60 -5.13 -9.82 -10.58
C SER A 60 -3.87 -9.72 -9.70
N ILE A 61 -3.33 -8.50 -9.51
CA ILE A 61 -2.19 -8.25 -8.63
C ILE A 61 -2.62 -8.43 -7.18
N ALA A 62 -3.78 -7.89 -6.80
CA ALA A 62 -4.35 -8.07 -5.48
C ALA A 62 -4.53 -9.56 -5.14
N LYS A 63 -5.00 -10.38 -6.09
CA LYS A 63 -5.13 -11.84 -5.91
C LYS A 63 -3.79 -12.51 -5.62
N VAL A 64 -2.72 -12.12 -6.34
CA VAL A 64 -1.36 -12.61 -6.06
C VAL A 64 -0.87 -12.16 -4.69
N MET A 65 -1.20 -10.93 -4.28
CA MET A 65 -0.88 -10.40 -2.96
C MET A 65 -1.57 -11.17 -1.83
N TYR A 66 -2.83 -11.57 -2.01
CA TYR A 66 -3.57 -12.42 -1.08
C TYR A 66 -2.90 -13.78 -0.87
N SER A 67 -2.35 -14.37 -1.92
CA SER A 67 -1.62 -15.65 -1.82
C SER A 67 -0.27 -15.53 -1.11
N GLN A 68 0.21 -14.31 -0.80
CA GLN A 68 1.53 -14.08 -0.20
C GLN A 68 1.44 -13.12 1.00
N PRO A 69 0.73 -13.50 2.08
CA PRO A 69 0.50 -12.62 3.22
C PRO A 69 1.79 -12.21 3.94
N GLY A 70 2.84 -13.07 3.92
CA GLY A 70 4.14 -12.80 4.53
C GLY A 70 5.07 -11.91 3.68
N ARG A 71 4.68 -11.55 2.46
CA ARG A 71 5.53 -10.75 1.58
C ARG A 71 5.53 -9.29 2.02
N MET A 72 6.74 -8.74 2.22
CA MET A 72 6.94 -7.32 2.44
C MET A 72 6.78 -6.57 1.13
N VAL A 73 6.03 -5.47 1.18
CA VAL A 73 5.77 -4.56 0.08
C VAL A 73 6.09 -3.15 0.52
N THR A 74 6.67 -2.37 -0.37
CA THR A 74 6.92 -0.96 -0.12
C THR A 74 5.62 -0.20 -0.36
N VAL A 75 5.11 0.47 0.68
CA VAL A 75 4.05 1.46 0.55
C VAL A 75 4.67 2.83 0.60
N SER A 76 4.25 3.69 -0.32
CA SER A 76 4.70 5.07 -0.32
C SER A 76 3.73 5.89 0.51
N PRO A 77 4.18 6.69 1.50
CA PRO A 77 3.33 7.68 2.14
C PRO A 77 2.87 8.78 1.17
N GLU A 78 3.51 8.88 -0.02
CA GLU A 78 3.30 9.93 -1.03
C GLU A 78 2.98 9.39 -2.45
N GLY A 79 2.78 8.09 -2.65
CA GLY A 79 2.39 7.55 -3.97
C GLY A 79 3.47 7.55 -5.08
N LEU A 80 4.76 7.71 -4.76
CA LEU A 80 5.87 7.58 -5.70
C LEU A 80 6.58 6.23 -5.51
N ALA A 81 6.01 5.16 -6.05
CA ALA A 81 6.73 3.89 -6.11
C ALA A 81 7.84 3.97 -7.15
N ARG A 82 9.07 4.18 -6.67
CA ARG A 82 10.24 3.73 -7.42
C ARG A 82 10.17 2.22 -7.47
N ILE A 83 9.78 1.72 -8.63
CA ILE A 83 9.84 0.31 -8.98
C ILE A 83 11.30 -0.11 -8.80
N TRP A 84 11.62 -0.86 -7.75
CA TRP A 84 12.93 -1.47 -7.64
C TRP A 84 12.97 -2.59 -8.67
N SER A 85 13.58 -2.29 -9.82
CA SER A 85 14.00 -3.32 -10.77
C SER A 85 15.01 -4.19 -10.03
N SER A 86 14.59 -5.39 -9.64
CA SER A 86 15.50 -6.44 -9.22
C SER A 86 16.26 -6.88 -10.46
N ASN A 87 17.37 -6.21 -10.74
CA ASN A 87 18.28 -6.60 -11.82
C ASN A 87 18.89 -7.96 -11.45
N ARG A 88 18.58 -8.98 -12.26
CA ARG A 88 19.28 -10.27 -12.25
C ARG A 88 20.64 -10.10 -12.94
#